data_AF-A0AAW7Z4L9-F1
#
_entry.id   AF-A0AAW7Z4L9-F1
#
_cell.length_a   1.000
_cell.length_b   1.000
_cell.length_c   1.000
_cell.angle_alpha   90.00
_cell.angle_beta   90.00
_cell.angle_gamma   90.00
#
_symmetry.space_group_name_H-M   'P 1'
#
loop_
_entity.id
_entity.type
_entity.pdbx_description
1 polymer ?
#
loop_
_entity_poly.entity_id
_entity_poly.type
_entity_poly.pdbx_seq_one_letter_code
_entity_poly.pdbx_strand_id
1 'polypeptide(L)'
;MNKILFDFPIYQDRIAVFLAIKYFLKNQTGASRDSMLELMTIFLSKYGIKRFLFDNFSIRLNQKSKLAYIYGLQKAESNFCPGCGTYIFKYDSPVRILSIEENINDRVTYGCACGEIFFRIELNK
;
A
#
# COMPACT_ATOMS: atom_id res chain seq x y z
N MET A 1 -1.87 -34.13 4.91
CA MET A 1 -2.66 -32.90 4.68
C MET A 1 -2.49 -32.48 3.24
N ASN A 2 -3.54 -32.62 2.41
CA ASN A 2 -3.50 -32.17 1.02
C ASN A 2 -3.39 -30.65 0.98
N LYS A 3 -2.26 -30.14 0.49
CA LYS A 3 -2.07 -28.73 0.20
C LYS A 3 -2.91 -28.45 -1.05
N ILE A 4 -4.09 -27.85 -0.89
CA ILE A 4 -4.85 -27.33 -2.04
C ILE A 4 -3.96 -26.24 -2.64
N LEU A 5 -3.31 -26.56 -3.75
CA LEU A 5 -2.53 -25.61 -4.53
C LEU A 5 -3.55 -24.74 -5.26
N PHE A 6 -3.87 -23.56 -4.73
CA PHE A 6 -4.63 -22.58 -5.50
C PHE A 6 -3.79 -22.17 -6.71
N ASP A 7 -4.39 -22.13 -7.89
CA ASP A 7 -3.75 -21.54 -9.06
C ASP A 7 -3.27 -20.12 -8.72
N PHE A 8 -2.02 -19.83 -9.06
CA PHE A 8 -1.34 -18.56 -8.82
C PHE A 8 -2.22 -17.34 -9.20
N PRO A 9 -2.14 -16.18 -8.50
CA PRO A 9 -3.26 -15.29 -8.25
C PRO A 9 -4.23 -15.10 -9.40
N ILE A 10 -5.48 -15.54 -9.16
CA ILE A 10 -6.56 -15.38 -10.13
C ILE A 10 -6.74 -13.88 -10.36
N TYR A 11 -6.95 -13.51 -11.62
CA TYR A 11 -7.15 -12.13 -12.06
C TYR A 11 -8.17 -11.36 -11.20
N GLN A 12 -9.25 -12.03 -10.77
CA GLN A 12 -10.29 -11.47 -9.92
C GLN A 12 -9.76 -11.03 -8.54
N ASP A 13 -8.92 -11.85 -7.90
CA ASP A 13 -8.34 -11.54 -6.59
C ASP A 13 -7.40 -10.34 -6.68
N ARG A 14 -6.61 -10.26 -7.77
CA ARG A 14 -5.74 -9.11 -8.05
C ARG A 14 -6.56 -7.82 -8.21
N ILE A 15 -7.67 -7.88 -8.94
CA ILE A 15 -8.60 -6.75 -9.09
C ILE A 15 -9.19 -6.36 -7.75
N ALA A 16 -9.66 -7.32 -6.95
CA ALA A 16 -10.27 -7.03 -5.65
C ALA A 16 -9.31 -6.24 -4.75
N VAL A 17 -8.05 -6.68 -4.67
CA VAL A 17 -6.99 -5.96 -3.93
C VAL A 17 -6.77 -4.56 -4.48
N PHE A 18 -6.63 -4.43 -5.81
CA PHE A 18 -6.42 -3.14 -6.45
C PHE A 18 -7.58 -2.17 -6.18
N LEU A 19 -8.83 -2.64 -6.29
CA LEU A 19 -10.03 -1.85 -6.04
C LEU A 19 -10.14 -1.44 -4.58
N ALA A 20 -9.81 -2.31 -3.62
CA ALA A 20 -9.80 -1.95 -2.21
C ALA A 20 -8.80 -0.83 -1.90
N ILE A 21 -7.61 -0.89 -2.51
CA ILE A 21 -6.61 0.18 -2.41
C ILE A 21 -7.15 1.48 -3.01
N LYS A 22 -7.69 1.45 -4.24
CA LYS A 22 -8.27 2.65 -4.86
C LYS A 22 -9.44 3.23 -4.05
N TYR A 23 -10.28 2.37 -3.47
CA TYR A 23 -11.38 2.77 -2.61
C TYR A 23 -10.88 3.47 -1.35
N PHE A 24 -9.86 2.93 -0.68
CA PHE A 24 -9.23 3.60 0.46
C PHE A 24 -8.62 4.95 0.06
N LEU A 25 -7.84 4.99 -1.03
CA LEU A 25 -7.19 6.23 -1.46
C LEU A 25 -8.21 7.35 -1.75
N LYS A 26 -9.37 7.00 -2.30
CA LYS A 26 -10.44 7.94 -2.60
C LYS A 26 -11.20 8.42 -1.35
N ASN A 27 -11.51 7.52 -0.41
CA ASN A 27 -12.40 7.84 0.73
C ASN A 27 -11.66 8.20 2.02
N GLN A 28 -10.47 7.63 2.25
CA GLN A 28 -9.55 7.95 3.34
C GLN A 28 -10.14 7.83 4.76
N THR A 29 -11.11 6.94 4.94
CA THR A 29 -11.71 6.65 6.25
C THR A 29 -10.98 5.48 6.92
N GLY A 30 -11.02 5.42 8.26
CA GLY A 30 -10.48 4.30 9.03
C GLY A 30 -11.06 2.95 8.60
N ALA A 31 -12.39 2.86 8.46
CA ALA A 31 -13.06 1.65 7.98
C ALA A 31 -12.54 1.18 6.60
N SER A 32 -12.36 2.10 5.65
CA SER A 32 -11.82 1.73 4.33
C SER A 32 -10.35 1.28 4.39
N ARG A 33 -9.57 1.81 5.35
CA ARG A 33 -8.19 1.38 5.61
C ARG A 33 -8.15 -0.04 6.14
N ASP A 34 -8.99 -0.34 7.13
CA ASP A 34 -9.04 -1.64 7.79
C ASP A 34 -9.46 -2.73 6.80
N SER A 35 -10.53 -2.49 6.03
CA SER A 35 -10.97 -3.42 4.98
C SER A 35 -9.89 -3.64 3.91
N MET A 36 -9.17 -2.58 3.51
CA MET A 36 -8.05 -2.70 2.57
C MET A 36 -6.93 -3.57 3.13
N LEU A 37 -6.51 -3.34 4.38
CA LEU A 37 -5.44 -4.11 5.04
C LEU A 37 -5.83 -5.57 5.25
N GLU A 38 -7.06 -5.83 5.67
CA GLU A 38 -7.62 -7.18 5.83
C GLU A 38 -7.61 -7.93 4.50
N LEU A 39 -8.16 -7.34 3.44
CA LEU A 39 -8.24 -7.96 2.12
C LEU A 39 -6.84 -8.29 1.57
N MET A 40 -5.88 -7.37 1.69
CA MET A 40 -4.48 -7.64 1.30
C MET A 40 -3.87 -8.79 2.11
N THR A 41 -4.18 -8.89 3.40
CA THR A 41 -3.67 -9.95 4.29
C THR A 41 -4.26 -11.31 3.91
N ILE A 42 -5.57 -11.37 3.66
CA ILE A 42 -6.26 -12.57 3.18
C ILE A 42 -5.68 -13.00 1.83
N PHE A 43 -5.49 -12.06 0.90
CA PHE A 43 -4.93 -12.34 -0.42
C PHE A 43 -3.53 -12.98 -0.34
N LEU A 44 -2.61 -12.37 0.41
CA LEU A 44 -1.26 -12.91 0.59
C LEU A 44 -1.28 -14.30 1.25
N SER A 45 -2.15 -14.48 2.25
CA SER A 45 -2.30 -15.74 2.99
C SER A 45 -2.89 -16.86 2.14
N LYS A 46 -3.93 -16.56 1.33
CA LYS A 46 -4.59 -17.51 0.41
C LYS A 46 -3.59 -18.17 -0.53
N TYR A 47 -2.62 -17.39 -1.02
CA TYR A 47 -1.60 -17.86 -1.95
C TYR A 47 -0.29 -18.29 -1.30
N GLY A 48 -0.17 -18.17 0.04
CA GLY A 48 1.07 -18.49 0.76
C GLY A 48 2.27 -17.64 0.34
N ILE A 49 2.03 -16.43 -0.19
CA ILE A 49 3.08 -15.51 -0.66
C ILE A 49 3.29 -14.38 0.35
N LYS A 50 4.52 -13.88 0.46
CA LYS A 50 4.87 -12.77 1.36
C LYS A 50 4.84 -11.40 0.67
N ARG A 51 4.78 -11.39 -0.65
CA ARG A 51 4.85 -10.18 -1.48
C ARG A 51 4.08 -10.40 -2.78
N PHE A 52 3.38 -9.37 -3.22
CA PHE A 52 2.81 -9.31 -4.56
C PHE A 52 3.09 -7.93 -5.19
N LEU A 53 3.42 -7.91 -6.48
CA LEU A 53 3.89 -6.72 -7.19
C LEU A 53 2.79 -6.13 -8.07
N PHE A 54 2.61 -4.82 -7.97
CA PHE A 54 1.90 -3.96 -8.91
C PHE A 54 2.89 -3.01 -9.58
N ASP A 55 2.43 -2.18 -10.53
CA ASP A 55 3.31 -1.37 -11.36
C ASP A 55 4.14 -0.35 -10.56
N ASN A 56 3.51 0.39 -9.63
CA ASN A 56 4.16 1.45 -8.84
C ASN A 56 4.26 1.13 -7.33
N PHE A 57 3.74 -0.01 -6.88
CA PHE A 57 3.83 -0.44 -5.49
C PHE A 57 3.87 -1.98 -5.37
N SER A 58 4.19 -2.48 -4.18
CA SER A 58 3.98 -3.89 -3.83
C SER A 58 3.22 -3.98 -2.53
N ILE A 59 2.43 -5.02 -2.35
CA ILE A 59 1.89 -5.39 -1.04
C ILE A 59 2.82 -6.42 -0.41
N ARG A 60 3.05 -6.30 0.88
CA ARG A 60 4.02 -7.11 1.63
C ARG A 60 3.44 -7.55 2.95
N LEU A 61 3.81 -8.75 3.40
CA LEU A 61 3.42 -9.26 4.71
C LEU A 61 4.48 -8.86 5.74
N ASN A 62 4.08 -8.14 6.78
CA ASN A 62 4.93 -7.90 7.93
C ASN A 62 5.11 -9.22 8.70
N GLN A 63 6.36 -9.66 8.89
CA GLN A 63 6.63 -10.97 9.49
C GLN A 63 6.26 -11.04 10.98
N LYS A 64 6.30 -9.90 11.69
CA LYS A 64 6.01 -9.79 13.12
C LYS A 64 4.51 -9.71 13.37
N SER A 65 3.81 -8.78 12.72
CA SER A 65 2.37 -8.60 12.95
C SER A 65 1.48 -9.55 12.12
N LYS A 66 2.04 -10.21 11.10
CA LYS A 66 1.28 -10.98 10.09
C LYS A 66 0.23 -10.15 9.34
N LEU A 67 0.34 -8.81 9.39
CA LEU A 67 -0.52 -7.90 8.64
C LEU A 67 0.15 -7.49 7.34
N ALA A 68 -0.64 -7.31 6.29
CA ALA A 68 -0.17 -6.75 5.04
C ALA A 68 0.08 -5.24 5.16
N TYR A 69 1.03 -4.73 4.39
CA TYR A 69 1.31 -3.31 4.23
C TYR A 69 1.67 -3.00 2.77
N ILE A 70 1.49 -1.73 2.38
CA ILE A 70 1.84 -1.26 1.04
C ILE A 70 3.26 -0.71 1.06
N TYR A 71 4.06 -1.07 0.07
CA TYR A 71 5.42 -0.60 -0.16
C TYR A 71 5.47 0.12 -1.50
N GLY A 72 5.64 1.45 -1.49
CA GLY A 72 5.79 2.22 -2.73
C GLY A 72 7.10 1.88 -3.42
N LEU A 73 7.14 1.87 -4.76
CA LEU A 73 8.34 1.54 -5.53
C LEU A 73 8.99 2.77 -6.17
N GLN A 74 8.23 3.83 -6.39
CA GLN A 74 8.71 5.06 -6.99
C GLN A 74 8.97 6.12 -5.93
N LYS A 75 10.14 6.77 -5.99
CA LYS A 75 10.52 7.82 -5.05
C LYS A 75 9.92 9.15 -5.52
N ALA A 76 9.32 9.91 -4.62
CA ALA A 76 9.00 11.32 -4.88
C ALA A 76 10.17 12.20 -4.40
N GLU A 77 10.74 12.98 -5.32
CA GLU A 77 11.85 13.90 -5.03
C GLU A 77 11.35 15.26 -4.48
N SER A 78 10.06 15.55 -4.61
CA SER A 78 9.45 16.81 -4.18
C SER A 78 8.48 16.60 -3.02
N ASN A 79 7.98 17.70 -2.46
CA ASN A 79 6.91 17.70 -1.46
C ASN A 79 5.50 17.60 -2.11
N PHE A 80 5.42 17.14 -3.36
CA PHE A 80 4.18 17.07 -4.13
C PHE A 80 3.91 15.65 -4.60
N CYS A 81 2.63 15.29 -4.71
CA CYS A 81 2.21 14.05 -5.33
C CYS A 81 2.69 14.03 -6.80
N PRO A 82 3.38 12.97 -7.25
CA PRO A 82 3.89 12.91 -8.62
C PRO A 82 2.78 12.75 -9.67
N GLY A 83 1.59 12.29 -9.28
CA GLY A 83 0.47 12.10 -10.21
C GLY A 83 -0.35 13.37 -10.45
N CYS A 84 -0.67 14.15 -9.41
CA CYS A 84 -1.56 15.31 -9.53
C CYS A 84 -0.96 16.64 -9.04
N GLY A 85 0.28 16.64 -8.56
CA GLY A 85 0.95 17.85 -8.09
C GLY A 85 0.44 18.40 -6.76
N THR A 86 -0.42 17.70 -6.03
CA THR A 86 -0.91 18.19 -4.73
C THR A 86 0.18 18.16 -3.67
N TYR A 87 0.28 19.23 -2.88
CA TYR A 87 1.24 19.33 -1.77
C TYR A 87 0.95 18.31 -0.67
N ILE A 88 1.96 17.52 -0.29
CA ILE A 88 1.82 16.39 0.63
C ILE A 88 1.40 16.85 2.03
N PHE A 89 2.06 17.90 2.55
CA PHE A 89 1.96 18.30 3.96
C PHE A 89 0.89 19.37 4.24
N LYS A 90 -0.08 19.54 3.33
CA LYS A 90 -1.22 20.44 3.56
C LYS A 90 -2.19 19.77 4.54
N TYR A 91 -2.84 20.55 5.43
CA TYR A 91 -3.78 20.01 6.42
C TYR A 91 -4.94 19.21 5.78
N ASP A 92 -5.51 19.73 4.69
CA ASP A 92 -6.56 19.13 3.88
C ASP A 92 -6.01 18.31 2.70
N SER A 93 -4.73 17.93 2.75
CA SER A 93 -4.09 17.17 1.67
C SER A 93 -4.86 15.87 1.41
N PRO A 94 -5.09 15.48 0.14
CA PRO A 94 -5.62 14.19 -0.23
C PRO A 94 -4.53 13.10 -0.23
N VAL A 95 -3.37 13.34 0.38
CA VAL A 95 -2.28 12.37 0.53
C VAL A 95 -2.32 11.78 1.93
N ARG A 96 -2.14 10.45 2.03
CA ARG A 96 -2.14 9.69 3.29
C ARG A 96 -0.92 8.79 3.39
N ILE A 97 -0.42 8.62 4.61
CA ILE A 97 0.62 7.63 4.90
C ILE A 97 0.00 6.23 4.87
N LEU A 98 0.57 5.37 4.03
CA LEU A 98 0.17 3.97 3.87
C LEU A 98 1.01 3.06 4.78
N SER A 99 2.31 3.33 4.87
CA SER A 99 3.25 2.59 5.72
C SER A 99 4.49 3.42 6.03
N ILE A 100 5.17 3.06 7.10
CA ILE A 100 6.47 3.60 7.50
C ILE A 100 7.39 2.42 7.73
N GLU A 101 8.55 2.43 7.07
CA GLU A 101 9.64 1.51 7.33
C GLU A 101 10.77 2.27 8.03
N GLU A 102 10.75 2.20 9.36
CA GLU A 102 11.69 2.88 10.25
C GLU A 102 13.11 2.33 10.07
N ASN A 103 14.07 3.22 9.82
CA ASN A 103 15.51 2.92 9.68
C ASN A 103 16.32 4.16 10.11
N ILE A 104 17.59 4.27 9.71
CA ILE A 104 18.38 5.51 9.91
C ILE A 104 17.64 6.72 9.33
N ASN A 105 17.08 6.55 8.13
CA ASN A 105 16.11 7.45 7.55
C ASN A 105 14.83 6.66 7.27
N ASP A 106 13.70 7.22 7.67
CA ASP A 106 12.42 6.55 7.57
C ASP A 106 11.95 6.54 6.13
N ARG A 107 11.62 5.36 5.61
CA ARG A 107 10.98 5.24 4.31
C ARG A 107 9.48 5.29 4.51
N VAL A 108 8.87 6.41 4.14
CA VAL A 108 7.43 6.60 4.26
C VAL A 108 6.77 6.38 2.91
N THR A 109 5.84 5.43 2.84
CA THR A 109 5.00 5.22 1.66
C THR A 109 3.73 6.07 1.79
N TYR A 110 3.47 6.87 0.77
CA TYR A 110 2.30 7.73 0.63
C TYR A 110 1.38 7.21 -0.47
N GLY A 111 0.09 7.48 -0.31
CA GLY A 111 -0.94 7.29 -1.32
C GLY A 111 -1.79 8.52 -1.46
N CYS A 112 -2.11 8.92 -2.69
CA CYS A 112 -2.96 10.07 -2.99
C CYS A 112 -4.33 9.65 -3.50
N ALA A 113 -5.36 10.47 -3.27
CA ALA A 113 -6.71 10.25 -3.83
C ALA A 113 -6.76 10.19 -5.36
N CYS A 114 -5.77 10.76 -6.07
CA CYS A 114 -5.62 10.56 -7.51
C CYS A 114 -5.24 9.11 -7.89
N GLY A 115 -4.91 8.29 -6.90
CA GLY A 115 -4.57 6.88 -7.05
C GLY A 115 -3.08 6.58 -7.16
N GLU A 116 -2.23 7.60 -7.05
CA GLU A 116 -0.78 7.47 -7.09
C GLU A 116 -0.23 6.96 -5.76
N ILE A 117 0.77 6.07 -5.82
CA ILE A 117 1.47 5.53 -4.64
C ILE A 117 2.97 5.68 -4.85
N PHE A 118 3.63 6.30 -3.89
CA PHE A 118 5.04 6.66 -3.96
C PHE A 118 5.66 6.61 -2.56
N PHE A 119 6.98 6.62 -2.48
CA PHE A 119 7.67 6.72 -1.20
C PHE A 119 8.55 7.96 -1.13
N ARG A 120 8.85 8.40 0.09
CA ARG A 120 9.90 9.38 0.38
C ARG A 120 10.79 8.86 1.50
N ILE A 121 11.99 9.40 1.54
CA ILE A 121 12.90 9.20 2.66
C ILE A 121 12.73 10.44 3.54
N GLU A 122 12.13 10.26 4.71
CA GLU A 122 11.97 11.29 5.71
C GLU A 122 13.16 11.20 6.68
N LEU A 123 13.77 12.35 6.97
CA LEU A 123 14.93 12.42 7.86
C LEU A 123 14.44 12.46 9.31
N ASN A 124 14.95 11.55 10.14
CA ASN A 124 14.75 11.59 11.58
C ASN A 124 15.48 12.83 12.12
N LYS A 125 14.72 13.84 12.56
CA LYS A 125 15.24 15.04 13.21
C LYS A 125 15.37 14.82 14.71
#